data_AF-A0A1T0CT70-F1
#
_entry.id   AF-A0A1T0CT70-F1
#
_cell.length_a   1.000
_cell.length_b   1.000
_cell.length_c   1.000
_cell.angle_alpha   90.00
_cell.angle_beta   90.00
_cell.angle_gamma   90.00
#
_symmetry.space_group_name_H-M   'P 1'
#
loop_
_entity.id
_entity.type
_entity.pdbx_description
1 polymer ?
#
loop_
_entity_poly.entity_id
_entity_poly.type
_entity_poly.pdbx_seq_one_letter_code
_entity_poly.pdbx_strand_id
1 'polypeptide(L)'
;MKLFSKLILPVLLTMLTTPTVALANSKLPFVGDRLFNFTGIGDGVESITISKNGNVTIQSYAAGVSYRGKYKTLMPSNGGLHGRGVFYKIKGNKIYLTNKSGKILKNCGWMGVGDGNEACWTTFY
;
A
#
# COMPACT_ATOMS: atom_id res chain seq x y z
N MET A 1 51.91 -35.65 40.77
CA MET A 1 50.90 -34.96 41.61
C MET A 1 50.47 -33.69 40.92
N LYS A 2 49.15 -33.54 40.66
CA LYS A 2 48.35 -32.29 40.58
C LYS A 2 48.75 -31.23 39.51
N LEU A 3 47.85 -30.59 38.76
CA LEU A 3 46.39 -30.58 38.66
C LEU A 3 46.04 -29.87 37.33
N PHE A 4 44.99 -30.34 36.66
CA PHE A 4 44.35 -29.67 35.53
C PHE A 4 43.88 -28.26 35.93
N SER A 5 44.11 -27.26 35.08
CA SER A 5 43.32 -26.01 35.12
C SER A 5 42.72 -25.75 33.75
N LYS A 6 41.40 -25.92 33.70
CA LYS A 6 40.53 -25.80 32.53
C LYS A 6 40.44 -24.32 32.14
N LEU A 7 40.92 -23.98 30.95
CA LEU A 7 40.61 -22.68 30.34
C LEU A 7 39.17 -22.75 29.82
N ILE A 8 38.29 -22.02 30.49
CA ILE A 8 36.86 -21.93 30.20
C ILE A 8 36.70 -21.10 28.93
N LEU A 9 36.13 -21.72 27.89
CA LEU A 9 35.72 -21.05 26.66
C LEU A 9 34.46 -20.20 26.98
N PRO A 10 34.47 -18.87 26.81
CA PRO A 10 33.23 -18.12 26.86
C PRO A 10 32.47 -18.37 25.55
N VAL A 11 31.43 -19.19 25.63
CA VAL A 11 30.41 -19.31 24.59
C VAL A 11 29.68 -17.97 24.52
N LEU A 12 30.10 -17.11 23.61
CA LEU A 12 29.41 -15.87 23.29
C LEU A 12 28.15 -16.23 22.49
N LEU A 13 27.07 -16.50 23.21
CA LEU A 13 25.74 -16.69 22.63
C LEU A 13 25.21 -15.31 22.22
N THR A 14 25.62 -14.83 21.05
CA THR A 14 25.00 -13.65 20.44
C THR A 14 23.57 -14.04 20.07
N MET A 15 22.62 -13.60 20.89
CA MET A 15 21.20 -13.69 20.57
C MET A 15 20.99 -12.93 19.26
N LEU A 16 20.87 -13.67 18.15
CA LEU A 16 20.25 -13.19 16.93
C LEU A 16 18.81 -12.87 17.26
N THR A 17 18.55 -11.66 17.74
CA THR A 17 17.22 -11.07 17.73
C THR A 17 16.89 -10.81 16.28
N THR A 18 16.49 -11.87 15.56
CA THR A 18 15.82 -11.69 14.27
C THR A 18 14.64 -10.78 14.56
N PRO A 19 14.53 -9.57 13.95
CA PRO A 19 13.32 -8.80 14.07
C PRO A 19 12.23 -9.67 13.45
N THR A 20 11.43 -10.29 14.32
CA THR A 20 10.18 -10.90 13.92
C THR A 20 9.37 -9.72 13.45
N VAL A 21 9.36 -9.48 12.15
CA VAL A 21 8.41 -8.57 11.53
C VAL A 21 7.08 -9.25 11.83
N ALA A 22 6.45 -8.86 12.93
CA ALA A 22 5.12 -9.28 13.27
C ALA A 22 4.28 -8.82 12.07
N LEU A 23 3.98 -9.75 11.16
CA LEU A 23 3.00 -9.52 10.11
C LEU A 23 1.71 -9.27 10.89
N ALA A 24 1.37 -8.01 11.07
CA ALA A 24 0.02 -7.63 11.46
C ALA A 24 -0.90 -8.39 10.51
N ASN A 25 -1.71 -9.28 11.08
CA ASN A 25 -2.57 -10.23 10.38
C ASN A 25 -3.78 -9.50 9.77
N SER A 26 -3.56 -8.32 9.16
CA SER A 26 -4.56 -7.59 8.42
C SER A 26 -4.86 -8.38 7.17
N LYS A 27 -6.06 -8.96 7.09
CA LYS A 27 -6.57 -9.66 5.91
C LYS A 27 -6.39 -8.75 4.69
N LEU A 28 -5.41 -9.06 3.85
CA LEU A 28 -5.13 -8.32 2.63
C LEU A 28 -6.33 -8.46 1.68
N PRO A 29 -6.70 -7.41 0.95
CA PRO A 29 -7.84 -7.47 0.04
C PRO A 29 -7.58 -8.40 -1.16
N PHE A 30 -6.31 -8.53 -1.55
CA PHE A 30 -5.77 -9.51 -2.49
C PHE A 30 -4.25 -9.54 -2.36
N VAL A 31 -3.61 -10.48 -3.04
CA VAL A 31 -2.16 -10.54 -3.25
C VAL A 31 -1.91 -10.63 -4.76
N GLY A 32 -0.87 -9.94 -5.24
CA GLY A 32 -0.51 -9.84 -6.65
C GLY A 32 -0.78 -8.46 -7.22
N ASP A 33 -0.75 -8.39 -8.55
CA ASP A 33 -0.91 -7.17 -9.33
C ASP A 33 -2.35 -7.04 -9.83
N ARG A 34 -2.86 -5.81 -9.84
CA ARG A 34 -4.14 -5.47 -10.46
C ARG A 34 -4.03 -4.13 -11.16
N LEU A 35 -4.74 -4.01 -12.28
CA LEU A 35 -4.86 -2.76 -13.00
C LEU A 35 -6.17 -2.08 -12.64
N PHE A 36 -6.18 -0.76 -12.70
CA PHE A 36 -7.38 0.04 -12.55
C PHE A 36 -7.25 1.34 -13.33
N ASN A 37 -8.37 1.97 -13.62
CA ASN A 37 -8.40 3.26 -14.31
C ASN A 37 -9.59 4.06 -13.80
N PHE A 38 -9.35 5.25 -13.26
CA PHE A 38 -10.42 6.16 -12.89
C PHE A 38 -10.85 6.94 -14.14
N THR A 39 -12.10 6.72 -14.57
CA THR A 39 -12.66 7.44 -15.73
C THR A 39 -12.71 8.95 -15.48
N GLY A 40 -12.43 9.74 -16.53
CA GLY A 40 -12.51 11.20 -16.52
C GLY A 40 -11.28 11.91 -15.96
N ILE A 41 -10.37 11.16 -15.34
CA ILE A 41 -9.04 11.65 -14.97
C ILE A 41 -8.12 11.19 -16.11
N GLY A 42 -7.35 12.10 -16.71
CA GLY A 42 -6.53 11.85 -17.91
C GLY A 42 -5.33 10.92 -17.68
N ASP A 43 -5.52 9.88 -16.87
CA ASP A 43 -4.53 9.33 -15.96
C ASP A 43 -3.82 8.09 -16.51
N GLY A 44 -4.31 7.60 -17.65
CA GLY A 44 -3.95 6.29 -18.16
C GLY A 44 -4.32 5.18 -17.18
N VAL A 45 -3.82 3.98 -17.46
CA VAL A 45 -3.97 2.85 -16.55
C VAL A 45 -3.05 3.05 -15.33
N GLU A 46 -3.53 2.69 -14.16
CA GLU A 46 -2.73 2.59 -12.95
C GLU A 46 -2.61 1.12 -12.53
N SER A 47 -1.57 0.79 -11.78
CA SER A 47 -1.39 -0.52 -11.19
C SER A 47 -1.24 -0.46 -9.68
N ILE A 48 -1.70 -1.52 -9.02
CA ILE A 48 -1.46 -1.78 -7.61
C ILE A 48 -0.91 -3.20 -7.45
N THR A 49 0.21 -3.30 -6.74
CA THR A 49 0.81 -4.57 -6.32
C THR A 49 0.67 -4.70 -4.82
N ILE A 50 0.12 -5.82 -4.33
CA ILE A 50 0.14 -6.18 -2.91
C ILE A 50 0.90 -7.49 -2.73
N SER A 51 2.04 -7.45 -2.05
CA SER A 51 2.83 -8.65 -1.76
C SER A 51 2.24 -9.45 -0.59
N LYS A 52 2.67 -10.71 -0.45
CA LYS A 52 2.26 -11.60 0.67
C LYS A 52 2.56 -11.03 2.06
N ASN A 53 3.58 -10.17 2.18
CA ASN A 53 3.95 -9.50 3.44
C ASN A 53 3.28 -8.13 3.61
N GLY A 54 2.28 -7.81 2.78
CA GLY A 54 1.50 -6.58 2.85
C GLY A 54 2.26 -5.34 2.41
N ASN A 55 3.36 -5.45 1.65
CA ASN A 55 3.94 -4.31 0.97
C ASN A 55 3.06 -3.95 -0.23
N VAL A 56 2.83 -2.66 -0.43
CA VAL A 56 2.00 -2.13 -1.50
C VAL A 56 2.81 -1.13 -2.31
N THR A 57 2.67 -1.23 -3.63
CA THR A 57 3.07 -0.17 -4.57
C THR A 57 1.84 0.19 -5.40
N ILE A 58 1.54 1.48 -5.51
CA ILE A 58 0.56 2.02 -6.47
C ILE A 58 1.31 2.97 -7.39
N GLN A 59 1.11 2.83 -8.69
CA GLN A 59 1.78 3.65 -9.69
C GLN A 59 0.88 3.92 -10.89
N SER A 60 1.02 5.11 -11.46
CA SER A 60 0.51 5.46 -12.78
C SER A 60 1.61 5.29 -13.81
N TYR A 61 1.28 4.76 -14.99
CA TYR A 61 2.22 4.72 -16.12
C TYR A 61 2.63 6.12 -16.58
N ALA A 62 1.78 7.14 -16.38
CA ALA A 62 2.05 8.52 -16.77
C ALA A 62 2.78 9.34 -15.69
N ALA A 63 2.49 9.09 -14.41
CA ALA A 63 2.93 9.94 -13.30
C ALA A 63 3.86 9.26 -12.28
N GLY A 64 4.20 7.98 -12.47
CA GLY A 64 5.08 7.23 -11.58
C GLY A 64 4.39 6.75 -10.30
N VAL A 65 5.19 6.48 -9.26
CA VAL A 65 4.73 5.87 -8.01
C VAL A 65 3.93 6.88 -7.17
N SER A 66 2.64 6.61 -6.95
CA SER A 66 1.75 7.41 -6.10
C SER A 66 1.74 6.94 -4.65
N TYR A 67 2.05 5.66 -4.40
CA TYR A 67 2.16 5.09 -3.06
C TYR A 67 3.16 3.95 -3.00
N ARG A 68 3.98 3.93 -1.92
CA ARG A 68 4.82 2.79 -1.56
C ARG A 68 4.85 2.66 -0.04
N GLY A 69 4.43 1.51 0.49
CA GLY A 69 4.35 1.32 1.94
C GLY A 69 3.71 0.00 2.35
N LYS A 70 3.30 -0.09 3.62
CA LYS A 70 2.49 -1.22 4.12
C LYS A 70 1.01 -0.99 3.84
N TYR A 71 0.29 -2.06 3.49
CA TYR A 71 -1.15 -2.00 3.32
C TYR A 71 -1.83 -1.41 4.55
N LYS A 72 -2.72 -0.45 4.30
CA LYS A 72 -3.60 0.20 5.28
C LYS A 72 -4.96 0.36 4.63
N THR A 73 -6.02 0.41 5.44
CA THR A 73 -7.38 0.67 4.93
C THR A 73 -7.46 1.98 4.14
N LEU A 74 -6.65 2.97 4.51
CA LEU A 74 -6.47 4.23 3.80
C LEU A 74 -4.99 4.41 3.46
N MET A 75 -4.68 4.44 2.17
CA MET A 75 -3.32 4.61 1.65
C MET A 75 -3.20 6.00 1.04
N PRO A 76 -2.40 6.91 1.60
CA PRO A 76 -2.29 8.28 1.08
C PRO A 76 -1.67 8.27 -0.32
N SER A 77 -2.23 9.04 -1.24
CA SER A 77 -1.56 9.38 -2.49
C SER A 77 -0.46 10.40 -2.15
N ASN A 78 0.79 9.94 -2.10
CA ASN A 78 1.96 10.75 -1.71
C ASN A 78 2.57 11.52 -2.89
N GLY A 79 1.92 11.46 -4.06
CA GLY A 79 2.36 11.99 -5.34
C GLY A 79 1.46 11.40 -6.43
N GLY A 80 1.66 11.82 -7.68
CA GLY A 80 0.83 11.37 -8.82
C GLY A 80 -0.38 12.26 -9.08
N LEU A 81 -1.39 11.69 -9.74
CA LEU A 81 -2.47 12.43 -10.42
C LEU A 81 -3.57 12.97 -9.50
N HIS A 82 -3.73 12.37 -8.31
CA HIS A 82 -4.87 12.63 -7.42
C HIS A 82 -4.63 13.73 -6.37
N GLY A 83 -3.43 14.31 -6.32
CA GLY A 83 -3.12 15.44 -5.43
C GLY A 83 -2.98 15.10 -3.94
N ARG A 84 -2.55 16.09 -3.15
CA ARG A 84 -2.35 15.94 -1.69
C ARG A 84 -3.69 15.82 -0.97
N GLY A 85 -3.75 14.94 0.04
CA GLY A 85 -4.93 14.76 0.88
C GLY A 85 -5.95 13.74 0.35
N VAL A 86 -5.64 13.09 -0.77
CA VAL A 86 -6.41 11.97 -1.32
C VAL A 86 -5.82 10.63 -0.85
N PHE A 87 -6.71 9.67 -0.60
CA PHE A 87 -6.39 8.34 -0.10
C PHE A 87 -7.06 7.28 -0.95
N TYR A 88 -6.31 6.25 -1.33
CA TYR A 88 -6.87 5.02 -1.88
C TYR A 88 -7.49 4.18 -0.79
N LYS A 89 -8.65 3.61 -1.08
CA LYS A 89 -9.34 2.61 -0.25
C LYS A 89 -9.78 1.45 -1.12
N ILE A 90 -9.60 0.23 -0.64
CA ILE A 90 -10.02 -0.99 -1.36
C ILE A 90 -11.19 -1.62 -0.62
N LYS A 91 -12.24 -1.97 -1.36
CA LYS A 91 -13.39 -2.74 -0.84
C LYS A 91 -13.91 -3.69 -1.92
N GLY A 92 -13.72 -4.99 -1.70
CA GLY A 92 -14.03 -6.00 -2.72
C GLY A 92 -13.16 -5.83 -3.96
N ASN A 93 -13.76 -5.89 -5.14
CA ASN A 93 -13.06 -5.68 -6.42
C ASN A 93 -12.95 -4.20 -6.84
N LYS A 94 -13.17 -3.26 -5.92
CA LYS A 94 -13.18 -1.82 -6.21
C LYS A 94 -12.10 -1.08 -5.44
N ILE A 95 -11.56 -0.06 -6.09
CA ILE A 95 -10.69 0.96 -5.49
C ILE A 95 -11.39 2.31 -5.53
N TYR A 96 -11.24 3.08 -4.46
CA TYR A 96 -11.92 4.35 -4.25
C TYR A 96 -10.90 5.45 -3.95
N LEU A 97 -11.17 6.67 -4.40
CA LEU A 97 -10.51 7.87 -3.90
C LEU A 97 -11.33 8.44 -2.74
N THR A 98 -10.66 8.70 -1.64
CA THR A 98 -11.29 9.15 -0.39
C THR A 98 -10.50 10.30 0.23
N ASN A 99 -11.13 11.04 1.14
CA ASN A 99 -10.41 11.95 2.03
C ASN A 99 -9.82 11.21 3.24
N LYS A 100 -9.15 11.92 4.15
CA LYS A 100 -8.54 11.35 5.36
C LYS A 100 -9.52 10.63 6.31
N SER A 101 -10.81 10.93 6.25
CA SER A 101 -11.84 10.25 7.06
C SER A 101 -12.43 9.02 6.36
N GLY A 102 -11.97 8.70 5.14
CA GLY A 102 -12.46 7.57 4.35
C GLY A 102 -13.80 7.85 3.66
N LYS A 103 -14.26 9.10 3.60
CA LYS A 103 -15.41 9.52 2.78
C LYS A 103 -14.99 9.52 1.33
N ILE A 104 -15.79 8.87 0.48
CA ILE A 104 -15.55 8.79 -0.96
C ILE A 104 -15.65 10.19 -1.56
N LEU A 105 -14.66 10.57 -2.36
CA LEU A 105 -14.65 11.82 -3.10
C LEU A 105 -15.69 11.76 -4.21
N LYS A 106 -16.11 12.94 -4.67
CA LYS A 106 -16.95 13.09 -5.86
C LYS A 106 -16.18 13.87 -6.91
N ASN A 107 -16.55 13.69 -8.17
CA ASN A 107 -16.03 14.46 -9.32
C ASN A 107 -14.53 14.22 -9.52
N CYS A 108 -14.20 13.00 -9.91
CA CYS A 108 -12.84 12.49 -9.96
C CYS A 108 -12.10 13.04 -11.17
N GLY A 109 -12.82 13.43 -12.22
CA GLY A 109 -12.23 13.91 -13.45
C GLY A 109 -11.38 15.16 -13.26
N TRP A 110 -10.31 15.24 -14.05
CA TRP A 110 -9.57 16.49 -14.21
C TRP A 110 -10.58 17.54 -14.69
N MET A 111 -10.66 18.67 -13.98
CA MET A 111 -11.57 19.79 -14.30
C MET A 111 -13.06 19.58 -14.02
N GLY A 112 -13.46 18.56 -13.24
CA GLY A 112 -14.88 18.36 -12.93
C GLY A 112 -15.71 17.90 -14.14
N VAL A 113 -15.07 17.22 -15.10
CA VAL A 113 -15.73 16.58 -16.24
C VAL A 113 -16.34 15.26 -15.76
N GLY A 114 -17.45 15.38 -15.06
CA GLY A 114 -18.29 14.30 -14.58
C GLY A 114 -19.56 14.92 -14.03
N ASP A 115 -20.71 14.27 -14.22
CA ASP A 115 -21.94 14.71 -13.58
C ASP A 115 -21.66 14.85 -12.09
N GLY A 116 -21.88 16.06 -11.54
CA GLY A 116 -21.28 16.59 -10.29
C GLY A 116 -21.51 15.80 -8.98
N ASN A 117 -21.99 14.56 -9.06
CA ASN A 117 -22.33 13.66 -7.99
C ASN A 117 -21.68 12.28 -8.06
N GLU A 118 -20.91 11.95 -9.09
CA GLU A 118 -20.33 10.62 -9.25
C GLU A 118 -19.23 10.34 -8.21
N ALA A 119 -19.37 9.21 -7.53
CA ALA A 119 -18.42 8.76 -6.52
C ALA A 119 -17.13 8.26 -7.17
N CYS A 120 -15.98 8.61 -6.58
CA CYS A 120 -14.68 8.21 -7.12
C CYS A 120 -14.31 6.79 -6.80
N TRP A 121 -14.70 5.89 -7.70
CA TRP A 121 -14.34 4.49 -7.67
C TRP A 121 -14.18 3.91 -9.07
N THR A 122 -13.41 2.84 -9.15
CA THR A 122 -13.31 1.99 -10.34
C THR A 122 -13.14 0.53 -9.91
N THR A 123 -13.30 -0.39 -10.86
CA THR A 123 -13.08 -1.82 -10.65
C THR A 123 -11.70 -2.22 -11.13
N PHE A 124 -11.10 -3.17 -10.42
CA PHE A 124 -9.91 -3.84 -10.92
C PHE A 124 -10.23 -4.75 -12.10
N TYR A 125 -9.29 -4.84 -13.04
CA TYR A 125 -9.28 -5.79 -14.15
C TYR A 125 -7.89 -6.41 -14.34
#